data_AF-A0A642UZX2-F1
#
_entry.id   AF-A0A642UZX2-F1
#
_cell.length_a   1.000
_cell.length_b   1.000
_cell.length_c   1.000
_cell.angle_alpha   90.00
_cell.angle_beta   90.00
_cell.angle_gamma   90.00
#
_symmetry.space_group_name_H-M   'P 1'
#
loop_
_entity.id
_entity.type
_entity.pdbx_description
1 polymer ?
#
loop_
_entity_poly.entity_id
_entity_poly.type
_entity_poly.pdbx_seq_one_letter_code
_entity_poly.pdbx_strand_id
1 'polypeptide(L)'
;MSAEEQLIKAEKDYTETLDKEFPEIEKLDFNSALERLLGLEKKTRQATDLPSSKRILTKIVELCKNTNNWKVLNEQVQLLSKKHAQLKQAITLLIQEVIKVLDNVPDLQTKVETIENIRAVTEGKIFVESERARVSRTLAHIKEDQGDVKSACDILGELQVETYGSMDQREKTEFILEQVELYIKKGDFTHALIVARKILPKYFNNEDVQDLKLRYYELMIKIALHDSKYLDACQYYRSVYETPKVQEDEVKWKDVLENIVFLIILSPYDNLQSDLIHKIALDTKLQQLPVHSELIKCFTANELMRWPKVEEIYGKALKSTWVFDPNKPESKARWDDLRKRVIEHNIRVISKYYTRIRTARLTALLDLSEKETEDFISKLVTQGTIYARINRPDRVVTFAKPKDANEVLNEWSNNISSLLSHIETIGHLITKDEMMSGIKQTSK
;
A
#
# COMPACT_ATOMS: atom_id res chain seq x y z
N MET A 1 -23.87 -15.89 -19.42
CA MET A 1 -24.79 -15.66 -20.55
C MET A 1 -25.72 -16.83 -20.67
N SER A 2 -27.02 -16.52 -20.85
CA SER A 2 -28.18 -17.40 -21.07
C SER A 2 -28.54 -18.42 -19.99
N ALA A 3 -29.01 -17.91 -18.85
CA ALA A 3 -30.24 -18.43 -18.29
C ALA A 3 -31.15 -17.23 -18.17
N GLU A 4 -31.87 -16.95 -19.27
CA GLU A 4 -33.17 -16.30 -19.16
C GLU A 4 -33.95 -17.12 -18.14
N GLU A 5 -33.91 -16.69 -16.87
CA GLU A 5 -34.96 -16.99 -15.92
C GLU A 5 -36.23 -16.54 -16.63
N GLN A 6 -36.88 -17.53 -17.24
CA GLN A 6 -38.21 -17.43 -17.81
C GLN A 6 -38.97 -16.47 -16.93
N LEU A 7 -39.41 -15.35 -17.53
CA LEU A 7 -40.45 -14.51 -16.96
C LEU A 7 -41.57 -15.45 -16.53
N ILE A 8 -41.55 -15.83 -15.25
CA ILE A 8 -42.67 -16.51 -14.61
C ILE A 8 -43.76 -15.46 -14.68
N LYS A 9 -44.59 -15.55 -15.72
CA LYS A 9 -45.82 -14.77 -15.84
C LYS A 9 -46.54 -14.96 -14.52
N ALA A 10 -46.77 -13.86 -13.80
CA ALA A 10 -47.58 -13.88 -12.60
C ALA A 10 -48.90 -14.58 -12.94
N GLU A 11 -49.29 -15.59 -12.17
CA GLU A 11 -50.56 -16.29 -12.40
C GLU A 11 -51.76 -15.35 -12.19
N LYS A 12 -51.57 -14.25 -11.44
CA LYS A 12 -52.50 -13.12 -11.24
C LYS A 12 -51.71 -11.84 -10.90
N ASP A 13 -51.95 -10.76 -11.65
CA ASP A 13 -51.48 -9.42 -11.31
C ASP A 13 -52.39 -8.83 -10.21
N TYR A 14 -51.83 -8.56 -9.03
CA TYR A 14 -52.55 -7.94 -7.91
C TYR A 14 -52.36 -6.41 -7.83
N THR A 15 -51.78 -5.80 -8.86
CA THR A 15 -51.48 -4.36 -8.94
C THR A 15 -52.73 -3.49 -8.75
N GLU A 16 -53.84 -3.84 -9.38
CA GLU A 16 -55.10 -3.07 -9.28
C GLU A 16 -55.80 -3.21 -7.92
N THR A 17 -55.65 -4.35 -7.24
CA THR A 17 -56.14 -4.54 -5.87
C THR A 17 -55.29 -3.80 -4.86
N LEU A 18 -53.98 -3.73 -5.10
CA LEU A 18 -53.04 -3.00 -4.25
C LEU A 18 -53.27 -1.49 -4.33
N ASP A 19 -53.48 -0.94 -5.53
CA ASP A 19 -53.74 0.50 -5.70
C ASP A 19 -55.06 0.96 -5.04
N LYS A 20 -56.03 0.05 -4.84
CA LYS A 20 -57.27 0.31 -4.09
C LYS A 20 -57.11 0.17 -2.58
N GLU A 21 -56.28 -0.77 -2.11
CA GLU A 21 -56.10 -1.03 -0.68
C GLU A 21 -55.00 -0.17 -0.03
N PHE A 22 -54.01 0.34 -0.79
CA PHE A 22 -52.97 1.22 -0.24
C PHE A 22 -53.50 2.48 0.48
N PRO A 23 -54.51 3.20 -0.05
CA PRO A 23 -55.12 4.34 0.64
C PRO A 23 -55.98 3.96 1.85
N GLU A 24 -56.51 2.73 1.90
CA GLU A 24 -57.25 2.23 3.07
C GLU A 24 -56.30 1.85 4.21
N ILE A 25 -55.14 1.27 3.87
CA ILE A 25 -54.12 0.82 4.82
C ILE A 25 -53.43 1.99 5.50
N GLU A 26 -53.27 3.14 4.84
CA GLU A 26 -52.74 4.37 5.47
C GLU A 26 -53.67 4.99 6.53
N LYS A 27 -54.97 4.64 6.54
CA LYS A 27 -55.95 5.17 7.48
C LYS A 27 -56.17 4.28 8.72
N LEU A 28 -55.60 3.07 8.72
CA LEU A 28 -55.80 2.06 9.76
C LEU A 28 -54.68 2.12 10.82
N ASP A 29 -54.99 1.61 12.03
CA ASP A 29 -54.01 1.45 13.10
C ASP A 29 -52.83 0.56 12.67
N PHE A 30 -51.63 0.88 13.17
CA PHE A 30 -50.36 0.26 12.76
C PHE A 30 -50.38 -1.27 12.72
N ASN A 31 -50.92 -1.92 13.76
CA ASN A 31 -50.98 -3.39 13.84
C ASN A 31 -51.96 -3.99 12.82
N SER A 32 -53.12 -3.36 12.61
CA SER A 32 -54.13 -3.81 11.65
C SER A 32 -53.68 -3.60 10.20
N ALA A 33 -52.96 -2.49 9.93
CA ALA A 33 -52.32 -2.24 8.65
C ALA A 33 -51.25 -3.30 8.34
N LEU A 34 -50.44 -3.68 9.34
CA LEU A 34 -49.37 -4.66 9.20
C LEU A 34 -49.93 -6.08 8.95
N GLU A 35 -50.96 -6.50 9.67
CA GLU A 35 -51.63 -7.79 9.43
C GLU A 35 -52.26 -7.88 8.03
N ARG A 36 -52.89 -6.79 7.57
CA ARG A 36 -53.50 -6.75 6.23
C ARG A 36 -52.42 -6.81 5.14
N LEU A 37 -51.30 -6.11 5.32
CA LEU A 37 -50.14 -6.18 4.42
C LEU A 37 -49.45 -7.56 4.43
N LEU A 38 -49.33 -8.23 5.57
CA LEU A 38 -48.82 -9.60 5.65
C LEU A 38 -49.75 -10.61 4.99
N GLY A 39 -51.07 -10.38 5.08
CA GLY A 39 -52.08 -11.16 4.36
C GLY A 39 -51.95 -11.01 2.84
N LEU A 40 -51.70 -9.79 2.36
CA LEU A 40 -51.45 -9.50 0.95
C LEU A 40 -50.11 -10.06 0.48
N GLU A 41 -49.05 -9.93 1.28
CA GLU A 41 -47.72 -10.52 1.02
C GLU A 41 -47.83 -12.03 0.82
N LYS A 42 -48.64 -12.72 1.63
CA LYS A 42 -48.87 -14.16 1.47
C LYS A 42 -49.51 -14.50 0.13
N LYS A 43 -50.48 -13.70 -0.32
CA LYS A 43 -51.18 -13.90 -1.61
C LYS A 43 -50.28 -13.60 -2.79
N THR A 44 -49.53 -12.50 -2.76
CA THR A 44 -48.61 -12.13 -3.85
C THR A 44 -47.40 -13.05 -3.93
N ARG A 45 -46.93 -13.59 -2.78
CA ARG A 45 -45.88 -14.61 -2.74
C ARG A 45 -46.36 -15.93 -3.35
N GLN A 46 -47.58 -16.38 -3.04
CA GLN A 46 -48.17 -17.56 -3.67
C GLN A 46 -48.35 -17.39 -5.18
N ALA A 47 -48.64 -16.17 -5.64
CA ALA A 47 -48.80 -15.84 -7.06
C ALA A 47 -47.47 -15.55 -7.79
N THR A 48 -46.33 -15.58 -7.10
CA THR A 48 -45.00 -15.25 -7.63
C THR A 48 -44.92 -13.88 -8.35
N ASP A 49 -45.74 -12.92 -7.93
CA ASP A 49 -45.81 -11.59 -8.53
C ASP A 49 -44.70 -10.68 -7.95
N LEU A 50 -43.68 -10.42 -8.77
CA LEU A 50 -42.53 -9.57 -8.45
C LEU A 50 -42.92 -8.10 -8.20
N PRO A 51 -43.56 -7.37 -9.12
CA PRO A 51 -43.87 -5.94 -8.94
C PRO A 51 -44.81 -5.67 -7.77
N SER A 52 -45.84 -6.50 -7.56
CA SER A 52 -46.75 -6.34 -6.42
C SER A 52 -46.06 -6.60 -5.08
N SER A 53 -45.22 -7.64 -5.01
CA SER A 53 -44.43 -7.93 -3.81
C SER A 53 -43.45 -6.79 -3.49
N LYS A 54 -42.80 -6.20 -4.50
CA LYS A 54 -41.91 -5.04 -4.32
C LYS A 54 -42.65 -3.86 -3.67
N ARG A 55 -43.83 -3.50 -4.18
CA ARG A 55 -44.66 -2.41 -3.64
C ARG A 55 -45.17 -2.67 -2.23
N ILE A 56 -45.57 -3.91 -1.92
CA ILE A 56 -45.99 -4.27 -0.56
C ILE A 56 -44.82 -4.12 0.42
N LEU A 57 -43.64 -4.62 0.04
CA LEU A 57 -42.44 -4.56 0.88
C LEU A 57 -41.97 -3.11 1.09
N THR A 58 -41.98 -2.26 0.06
CA THR A 58 -41.68 -0.83 0.24
C THR A 58 -42.68 -0.15 1.16
N LYS A 59 -43.97 -0.50 1.05
CA LYS A 59 -45.01 0.09 1.91
C LYS A 59 -44.92 -0.36 3.36
N ILE A 60 -44.55 -1.61 3.62
CA ILE A 60 -44.26 -2.10 4.99
C ILE A 60 -43.14 -1.27 5.61
N VAL A 61 -42.08 -0.98 4.85
CA VAL A 61 -40.95 -0.15 5.31
C VAL A 61 -41.39 1.30 5.55
N GLU A 62 -42.18 1.89 4.65
CA GLU A 62 -42.74 3.25 4.83
C GLU A 62 -43.66 3.39 6.06
N LEU A 63 -44.52 2.40 6.33
CA LEU A 63 -45.39 2.42 7.51
C LEU A 63 -44.59 2.31 8.81
N CYS A 64 -43.51 1.52 8.80
CA CYS A 64 -42.60 1.45 9.93
C CYS A 64 -41.85 2.78 10.13
N LYS A 65 -41.51 3.49 9.05
CA LYS A 65 -40.92 4.83 9.11
C LYS A 65 -41.90 5.85 9.74
N ASN A 66 -43.16 5.84 9.34
CA ASN A 66 -44.17 6.81 9.82
C ASN A 66 -44.52 6.63 11.31
N THR A 67 -44.31 5.43 11.86
CA THR A 67 -44.67 5.09 13.24
C THR A 67 -43.47 5.00 14.19
N ASN A 68 -42.23 5.23 13.71
CA ASN A 68 -40.98 5.15 14.48
C ASN A 68 -40.76 3.83 15.25
N ASN A 69 -41.45 2.75 14.87
CA ASN A 69 -41.37 1.44 15.53
C ASN A 69 -40.30 0.53 14.88
N TRP A 70 -39.03 0.84 15.13
CA TRP A 70 -37.87 0.12 14.57
C TRP A 70 -37.74 -1.33 15.03
N LYS A 71 -38.19 -1.65 16.26
CA LYS A 71 -38.18 -3.03 16.78
C LYS A 71 -39.09 -3.96 15.98
N VAL A 72 -40.29 -3.50 15.66
CA VAL A 72 -41.24 -4.26 14.84
C VAL A 72 -40.70 -4.41 13.43
N LEU A 73 -40.05 -3.38 12.86
CA LEU A 73 -39.39 -3.50 11.56
C LEU A 73 -38.33 -4.60 11.56
N ASN A 74 -37.47 -4.65 12.58
CA ASN A 74 -36.42 -5.66 12.70
C ASN A 74 -36.99 -7.09 12.74
N GLU A 75 -38.03 -7.31 13.56
CA GLU A 75 -38.74 -8.59 13.61
C GLU A 75 -39.37 -8.95 12.26
N GLN A 76 -40.02 -7.99 11.59
CA GLN A 76 -40.64 -8.23 10.28
C GLN A 76 -39.61 -8.51 9.19
N VAL A 77 -38.47 -7.82 9.15
CA VAL A 77 -37.37 -8.11 8.22
C VAL A 77 -36.83 -9.52 8.46
N GLN A 78 -36.68 -9.92 9.73
CA GLN A 78 -36.23 -11.27 10.07
C GLN A 78 -37.25 -12.34 9.66
N LEU A 79 -38.55 -12.09 9.84
CA LEU A 79 -39.62 -13.00 9.44
C LEU A 79 -39.76 -13.11 7.92
N LEU A 80 -39.80 -11.98 7.21
CA LEU A 80 -39.93 -11.92 5.74
C LEU A 80 -38.72 -12.54 5.03
N SER A 81 -37.54 -12.47 5.64
CA SER A 81 -36.34 -13.06 5.08
C SER A 81 -36.16 -14.56 5.33
N LYS A 82 -36.87 -15.12 6.33
CA LYS A 82 -36.90 -16.56 6.67
C LYS A 82 -38.07 -17.30 6.02
N LYS A 83 -39.08 -16.58 5.51
CA LYS A 83 -40.26 -17.17 4.86
C LYS A 83 -39.88 -17.93 3.58
N HIS A 84 -40.36 -19.17 3.48
CA HIS A 84 -40.13 -20.04 2.32
C HIS A 84 -40.91 -19.50 1.10
N ALA A 85 -40.29 -19.56 -0.09
CA ALA A 85 -40.81 -19.07 -1.38
C ALA A 85 -40.84 -17.53 -1.60
N GLN A 86 -40.10 -16.75 -0.80
CA GLN A 86 -39.87 -15.33 -1.12
C GLN A 86 -38.99 -15.19 -2.37
N LEU A 87 -39.33 -14.28 -3.28
CA LEU A 87 -38.52 -14.00 -4.47
C LEU A 87 -37.22 -13.28 -4.07
N LYS A 88 -36.07 -13.74 -4.60
CA LYS A 88 -34.74 -13.20 -4.26
C LYS A 88 -34.65 -11.69 -4.53
N GLN A 89 -35.16 -11.24 -5.67
CA GLN A 89 -35.21 -9.82 -6.06
C GLN A 89 -36.11 -8.96 -5.14
N ALA A 90 -37.11 -9.56 -4.49
CA ALA A 90 -37.97 -8.85 -3.56
C ALA A 90 -37.23 -8.63 -2.22
N ILE A 91 -36.44 -9.62 -1.77
CA ILE A 91 -35.58 -9.50 -0.59
C ILE A 91 -34.48 -8.45 -0.80
N THR A 92 -33.84 -8.41 -1.98
CA THR A 92 -32.80 -7.39 -2.26
C THR A 92 -33.37 -5.99 -2.17
N LEU A 93 -34.54 -5.75 -2.76
CA LEU A 93 -35.19 -4.43 -2.73
C LEU A 93 -35.69 -4.06 -1.33
N LEU A 94 -36.22 -5.02 -0.57
CA LEU A 94 -36.55 -4.80 0.84
C LEU A 94 -35.32 -4.28 1.60
N ILE A 95 -34.19 -4.95 1.46
CA ILE A 95 -32.97 -4.58 2.17
C ILE A 95 -32.43 -3.23 1.68
N GLN A 96 -32.47 -2.95 0.38
CA GLN A 96 -32.10 -1.64 -0.17
C GLN A 96 -32.99 -0.49 0.36
N GLU A 97 -34.30 -0.69 0.46
CA GLU A 97 -35.19 0.31 1.05
C GLU A 97 -34.95 0.49 2.55
N VAL A 98 -34.70 -0.59 3.29
CA VAL A 98 -34.31 -0.49 4.70
C VAL A 98 -32.99 0.29 4.87
N ILE A 99 -32.02 0.10 3.96
CA ILE A 99 -30.76 0.86 3.94
C ILE A 99 -31.00 2.35 3.69
N LYS A 100 -31.85 2.73 2.74
CA LYS A 100 -32.20 4.15 2.52
C LYS A 100 -32.89 4.77 3.74
N VAL A 101 -33.67 3.97 4.45
CA VAL A 101 -34.41 4.42 5.62
C VAL A 101 -33.49 4.54 6.85
N LEU A 102 -32.40 3.76 6.92
CA LEU A 102 -31.37 3.85 7.96
C LEU A 102 -30.62 5.19 8.01
N ASP A 103 -30.58 5.94 6.90
CA ASP A 103 -29.95 7.27 6.86
C ASP A 103 -30.80 8.36 7.53
N ASN A 104 -32.10 8.12 7.73
CA ASN A 104 -33.03 9.09 8.34
C ASN A 104 -33.30 8.86 9.84
N VAL A 105 -32.56 7.95 10.49
CA VAL A 105 -32.78 7.59 11.90
C VAL A 105 -32.01 8.53 12.83
N PRO A 106 -32.67 9.16 13.83
CA PRO A 106 -32.01 10.07 14.77
C PRO A 106 -31.32 9.37 15.95
N ASP A 107 -31.59 8.09 16.20
CA ASP A 107 -31.04 7.36 17.34
C ASP A 107 -29.95 6.35 16.96
N LEU A 108 -28.80 6.46 17.64
CA LEU A 108 -27.57 5.73 17.34
C LEU A 108 -27.67 4.25 17.74
N GLN A 109 -28.44 3.93 18.78
CA GLN A 109 -28.59 2.56 19.29
C GLN A 109 -29.53 1.73 18.41
N THR A 110 -30.69 2.27 18.05
CA THR A 110 -31.61 1.60 17.12
C THR A 110 -30.97 1.39 15.74
N LYS A 111 -30.11 2.32 15.29
CA LYS A 111 -29.32 2.15 14.06
C LYS A 111 -28.40 0.93 14.14
N VAL A 112 -27.69 0.72 15.25
CA VAL A 112 -26.82 -0.45 15.44
C VAL A 112 -27.63 -1.75 15.48
N GLU A 113 -28.73 -1.80 16.24
CA GLU A 113 -29.59 -2.99 16.33
C GLU A 113 -30.16 -3.39 14.96
N THR A 114 -30.64 -2.42 14.18
CA THR A 114 -31.18 -2.69 12.84
C THR A 114 -30.08 -3.18 11.88
N ILE A 115 -28.87 -2.63 11.96
CA ILE A 115 -27.75 -3.09 11.14
C ILE A 115 -27.33 -4.52 11.53
N GLU A 116 -27.26 -4.85 12.82
CA GLU A 116 -26.93 -6.22 13.27
C GLU A 116 -27.97 -7.23 12.80
N ASN A 117 -29.26 -6.85 12.84
CA ASN A 117 -30.34 -7.68 12.29
C ASN A 117 -30.19 -7.89 10.77
N ILE A 118 -29.84 -6.86 10.00
CA ILE A 118 -29.58 -7.01 8.57
C ILE A 118 -28.37 -7.92 8.33
N ARG A 119 -27.30 -7.80 9.12
CA ARG A 119 -26.11 -8.65 9.00
C ARG A 119 -26.43 -10.12 9.27
N ALA A 120 -27.27 -10.42 10.27
CA ALA A 120 -27.74 -11.77 10.57
C ALA A 120 -28.65 -12.33 9.46
N VAL A 121 -29.50 -11.49 8.88
CA VAL A 121 -30.45 -11.88 7.82
C VAL A 121 -29.77 -12.13 6.46
N THR A 122 -28.64 -11.45 6.22
CA THR A 122 -27.85 -11.53 4.98
C THR A 122 -26.77 -12.59 5.01
N GLU A 123 -26.49 -13.20 6.17
CA GLU A 123 -25.50 -14.28 6.30
C GLU A 123 -25.90 -15.49 5.43
N GLY A 124 -24.97 -15.94 4.57
CA GLY A 124 -25.16 -17.09 3.69
C GLY A 124 -25.96 -16.84 2.40
N LYS A 125 -26.36 -15.60 2.10
CA LYS A 125 -27.13 -15.25 0.89
C LYS A 125 -26.30 -14.48 -0.14
N ILE A 126 -25.78 -15.19 -1.15
CA ILE A 126 -24.90 -14.67 -2.22
C ILE A 126 -25.45 -13.40 -2.90
N PHE A 127 -26.78 -13.32 -3.08
CA PHE A 127 -27.43 -12.22 -3.80
C PHE A 127 -27.56 -10.91 -3.01
N VAL A 128 -27.23 -10.88 -1.70
CA VAL A 128 -27.28 -9.66 -0.86
C VAL A 128 -25.93 -9.32 -0.23
N GLU A 129 -24.86 -9.94 -0.70
CA GLU A 129 -23.52 -9.74 -0.13
C GLU A 129 -23.00 -8.30 -0.32
N SER A 130 -23.33 -7.66 -1.44
CA SER A 130 -22.96 -6.25 -1.70
C SER A 130 -23.61 -5.29 -0.71
N GLU A 131 -24.90 -5.48 -0.42
CA GLU A 131 -25.61 -4.63 0.54
C GLU A 131 -25.15 -4.90 1.98
N ARG A 132 -24.81 -6.16 2.30
CA ARG A 132 -24.18 -6.51 3.58
C ARG A 132 -22.85 -5.78 3.76
N ALA A 133 -22.03 -5.68 2.71
CA ALA A 133 -20.77 -4.94 2.74
C ALA A 133 -20.99 -3.45 3.07
N ARG A 134 -21.92 -2.80 2.37
CA ARG A 134 -22.27 -1.38 2.58
C ARG A 134 -22.76 -1.11 4.00
N VAL A 135 -23.67 -1.94 4.49
CA VAL A 135 -24.20 -1.83 5.87
C VAL A 135 -23.12 -2.06 6.93
N SER A 136 -22.21 -3.00 6.69
CA SER A 136 -21.08 -3.25 7.59
C SER A 136 -20.09 -2.09 7.62
N ARG A 137 -19.91 -1.36 6.51
CA ARG A 137 -19.12 -0.11 6.45
C ARG A 137 -19.69 0.95 7.39
N THR A 138 -20.99 1.19 7.30
CA THR A 138 -21.67 2.17 8.15
C THR A 138 -21.58 1.79 9.63
N LEU A 139 -21.71 0.49 9.96
CA LEU A 139 -21.51 0.02 11.33
C LEU A 139 -20.08 0.23 11.82
N ALA A 140 -19.08 -0.01 10.97
CA ALA A 140 -17.69 0.19 11.33
C ALA A 140 -17.37 1.65 11.62
N HIS A 141 -17.88 2.60 10.83
CA HIS A 141 -17.72 4.04 11.11
C HIS A 141 -18.39 4.44 12.43
N ILE A 142 -19.60 3.94 12.71
CA ILE A 142 -20.28 4.22 14.00
C ILE A 142 -19.45 3.70 15.18
N LYS A 143 -18.89 2.48 15.06
CA LYS A 143 -18.05 1.89 16.11
C LYS A 143 -16.69 2.59 16.24
N GLU A 144 -16.16 3.12 15.14
CA GLU A 144 -14.97 3.95 15.14
C GLU A 144 -15.20 5.28 15.87
N ASP A 145 -16.34 5.94 15.63
CA ASP A 145 -16.74 7.16 16.33
C ASP A 145 -16.95 6.91 17.84
N GLN A 146 -17.39 5.70 18.21
CA GLN A 146 -17.49 5.25 19.60
C GLN A 146 -16.13 4.88 20.23
N GLY A 147 -15.05 4.88 19.45
CA GLY A 147 -13.70 4.53 19.91
C GLY A 147 -13.40 3.03 19.96
N ASP A 148 -14.33 2.19 19.52
CA ASP A 148 -14.27 0.73 19.64
C ASP A 148 -13.61 0.07 18.40
N VAL A 149 -12.38 0.49 18.11
CA VAL A 149 -11.60 0.15 16.90
C VAL A 149 -11.44 -1.37 16.69
N LYS A 150 -11.32 -2.14 17.77
CA LYS A 150 -11.15 -3.61 17.68
C LYS A 150 -12.38 -4.27 17.06
N SER A 151 -13.56 -3.91 17.55
CA SER A 151 -14.82 -4.49 17.07
C SER A 151 -15.11 -4.06 15.62
N ALA A 152 -14.79 -2.82 15.25
CA ALA A 152 -14.89 -2.34 13.88
C ALA A 152 -13.96 -3.14 12.94
N CYS A 153 -12.73 -3.41 13.38
CA CYS A 153 -11.74 -4.19 12.65
C CYS A 153 -12.19 -5.64 12.43
N ASP A 154 -12.77 -6.29 13.45
CA ASP A 154 -13.23 -7.68 13.33
C ASP A 154 -14.45 -7.77 12.38
N ILE A 155 -15.39 -6.81 12.45
CA ILE A 155 -16.56 -6.75 11.55
C ILE A 155 -16.15 -6.60 10.08
N LEU A 156 -15.24 -5.67 9.79
CA LEU A 156 -14.75 -5.46 8.43
C LEU A 156 -13.78 -6.57 7.99
N GLY A 157 -13.02 -7.16 8.92
CA GLY A 157 -12.06 -8.22 8.64
C GLY A 157 -12.71 -9.55 8.26
N GLU A 158 -13.87 -9.88 8.83
CA GLU A 158 -14.68 -11.04 8.41
C GLU A 158 -15.20 -10.92 6.98
N LEU A 159 -15.36 -9.70 6.49
CA LEU A 159 -15.97 -9.43 5.20
C LEU A 159 -14.91 -9.55 4.09
N GLN A 160 -14.91 -10.68 3.39
CA GLN A 160 -14.00 -10.95 2.28
C GLN A 160 -14.52 -10.32 0.97
N VAL A 161 -14.42 -8.99 0.88
CA VAL A 161 -14.96 -8.19 -0.25
C VAL A 161 -14.41 -8.62 -1.63
N GLU A 162 -13.26 -9.29 -1.67
CA GLU A 162 -12.61 -9.75 -2.90
C GLU A 162 -13.40 -10.80 -3.68
N THR A 163 -14.16 -11.64 -2.99
CA THR A 163 -14.90 -12.75 -3.62
C THR A 163 -16.20 -12.27 -4.26
N TYR A 164 -16.63 -11.04 -3.98
CA TYR A 164 -17.88 -10.49 -4.48
C TYR A 164 -17.76 -10.07 -5.94
N GLY A 165 -18.11 -10.96 -6.86
CA GLY A 165 -18.10 -10.69 -8.31
C GLY A 165 -19.05 -9.57 -8.76
N SER A 166 -20.06 -9.23 -7.96
CA SER A 166 -21.11 -8.26 -8.26
C SER A 166 -20.78 -6.80 -7.90
N MET A 167 -19.67 -6.55 -7.21
CA MET A 167 -19.29 -5.19 -6.79
C MET A 167 -18.31 -4.54 -7.76
N ASP A 168 -18.42 -3.22 -7.90
CA ASP A 168 -17.50 -2.42 -8.69
C ASP A 168 -16.09 -2.48 -8.10
N GLN A 169 -15.08 -2.56 -8.98
CA GLN A 169 -13.69 -2.66 -8.58
C GLN A 169 -13.21 -1.45 -7.75
N ARG A 170 -13.82 -0.28 -7.97
CA ARG A 170 -13.53 0.96 -7.22
C ARG A 170 -14.01 0.84 -5.77
N GLU A 171 -15.26 0.44 -5.58
CA GLU A 171 -15.82 0.21 -4.24
C GLU A 171 -14.99 -0.83 -3.49
N LYS A 172 -14.65 -1.96 -4.13
CA LYS A 172 -13.78 -2.99 -3.53
C LYS A 172 -12.46 -2.44 -3.01
N THR A 173 -11.82 -1.58 -3.82
CA THR A 173 -10.53 -0.99 -3.44
C THR A 173 -10.70 -0.06 -2.24
N GLU A 174 -11.76 0.74 -2.22
CA GLU A 174 -12.07 1.62 -1.09
C GLU A 174 -12.30 0.84 0.22
N PHE A 175 -13.06 -0.26 0.14
CA PHE A 175 -13.26 -1.16 1.28
C PHE A 175 -11.95 -1.74 1.82
N ILE A 176 -11.06 -2.19 0.93
CA ILE A 176 -9.77 -2.75 1.32
C ILE A 176 -8.90 -1.66 1.97
N LEU A 177 -8.94 -0.42 1.48
CA LEU A 177 -8.20 0.70 2.08
C LEU A 177 -8.69 1.03 3.50
N GLU A 178 -9.99 1.02 3.72
CA GLU A 178 -10.56 1.24 5.05
C GLU A 178 -10.21 0.11 6.01
N GLN A 179 -10.24 -1.15 5.54
CA GLN A 179 -9.75 -2.29 6.32
C GLN A 179 -8.30 -2.05 6.75
N VAL A 180 -7.43 -1.67 5.82
CA VAL A 180 -6.00 -1.39 6.11
C VAL A 180 -5.86 -0.25 7.13
N GLU A 181 -6.64 0.83 7.01
CA GLU A 181 -6.60 1.95 7.95
C GLU A 181 -7.00 1.52 9.37
N LEU A 182 -8.04 0.70 9.51
CA LEU A 182 -8.46 0.16 10.81
C LEU A 182 -7.42 -0.80 11.41
N TYR A 183 -6.78 -1.66 10.59
CA TYR A 183 -5.68 -2.50 11.06
C TYR A 183 -4.49 -1.67 11.55
N ILE A 184 -4.19 -0.55 10.88
CA ILE A 184 -3.14 0.39 11.32
C ILE A 184 -3.53 1.03 12.67
N LYS A 185 -4.79 1.45 12.85
CA LYS A 185 -5.27 2.00 14.14
C LYS A 185 -5.24 0.97 15.27
N LYS A 186 -5.47 -0.32 14.95
CA LYS A 186 -5.35 -1.43 15.90
C LYS A 186 -3.89 -1.77 16.25
N GLY A 187 -2.94 -1.46 15.37
CA GLY A 187 -1.52 -1.81 15.49
C GLY A 187 -1.14 -3.17 14.90
N ASP A 188 -2.04 -3.82 14.16
CA ASP A 188 -1.83 -5.13 13.53
C ASP A 188 -1.26 -4.97 12.11
N PHE A 189 0.02 -4.59 12.00
CA PHE A 189 0.66 -4.30 10.71
C PHE A 189 0.84 -5.51 9.78
N THR A 190 0.95 -6.72 10.33
CA THR A 190 1.07 -7.95 9.53
C THR A 190 -0.20 -8.26 8.76
N HIS A 191 -1.36 -8.13 9.40
CA HIS A 191 -2.67 -8.31 8.78
C HIS A 191 -2.94 -7.19 7.77
N ALA A 192 -2.57 -5.95 8.09
CA ALA A 192 -2.65 -4.83 7.17
C ALA A 192 -1.87 -5.11 5.87
N LEU A 193 -0.66 -5.67 5.98
CA LEU A 193 0.18 -6.01 4.82
C LEU A 193 -0.42 -7.15 3.97
N ILE A 194 -1.00 -8.17 4.61
CA ILE A 194 -1.69 -9.26 3.91
C ILE A 194 -2.88 -8.71 3.12
N VAL A 195 -3.69 -7.86 3.74
CA VAL A 195 -4.88 -7.24 3.12
C VAL A 195 -4.48 -6.27 2.00
N ALA A 196 -3.42 -5.49 2.19
CA ALA A 196 -2.95 -4.56 1.18
C ALA A 196 -2.36 -5.24 -0.06
N ARG A 197 -1.79 -6.44 0.06
CA ARG A 197 -1.29 -7.25 -1.07
C ARG A 197 -2.39 -7.77 -1.98
N LYS A 198 -3.64 -7.77 -1.51
CA LYS A 198 -4.79 -8.26 -2.27
C LYS A 198 -5.22 -7.30 -3.36
N ILE A 199 -4.81 -6.03 -3.27
CA ILE A 199 -5.00 -5.07 -4.36
C ILE A 199 -3.94 -5.33 -5.43
N LEU A 200 -4.39 -5.57 -6.65
CA LEU A 200 -3.52 -5.78 -7.80
C LEU A 200 -2.89 -4.45 -8.25
N PRO A 201 -1.54 -4.34 -8.33
CA PRO A 201 -0.87 -3.10 -8.75
C PRO A 201 -1.28 -2.61 -10.14
N LYS A 202 -1.70 -3.52 -11.04
CA LYS A 202 -2.18 -3.17 -12.39
C LYS A 202 -3.44 -2.31 -12.39
N TYR A 203 -4.26 -2.38 -11.35
CA TYR A 203 -5.51 -1.62 -11.25
C TYR A 203 -5.27 -0.11 -11.10
N PHE A 204 -4.12 0.28 -10.54
CA PHE A 204 -3.76 1.68 -10.30
C PHE A 204 -3.24 2.43 -11.53
N ASN A 205 -3.19 1.79 -12.71
CA ASN A 205 -2.76 2.42 -13.95
C ASN A 205 -3.89 3.22 -14.64
N ASN A 206 -5.14 3.13 -14.14
CA ASN A 206 -6.28 3.87 -14.69
C ASN A 206 -6.34 5.29 -14.08
N GLU A 207 -6.64 6.29 -14.91
CA GLU A 207 -6.66 7.72 -14.52
C GLU A 207 -7.73 8.04 -13.45
N ASP A 208 -8.88 7.35 -13.49
CA ASP A 208 -10.00 7.58 -12.54
C ASP A 208 -9.70 7.10 -11.11
N VAL A 209 -8.63 6.32 -10.90
CA VAL A 209 -8.29 5.66 -9.62
C VAL A 209 -7.12 6.35 -8.90
N GLN A 210 -6.65 7.50 -9.41
CA GLN A 210 -5.47 8.17 -8.86
C GLN A 210 -5.64 8.61 -7.39
N ASP A 211 -6.84 8.98 -6.94
CA ASP A 211 -7.06 9.38 -5.55
C ASP A 211 -6.94 8.18 -4.59
N LEU A 212 -7.45 7.01 -5.01
CA LEU A 212 -7.32 5.76 -4.26
C LEU A 212 -5.87 5.26 -4.26
N LYS A 213 -5.14 5.51 -5.36
CA LYS A 213 -3.71 5.19 -5.47
C LYS A 213 -2.90 5.97 -4.43
N LEU A 214 -3.16 7.27 -4.26
CA LEU A 214 -2.47 8.09 -3.27
C LEU A 214 -2.75 7.59 -1.84
N ARG A 215 -4.02 7.39 -1.49
CA ARG A 215 -4.40 6.86 -0.17
C ARG A 215 -3.80 5.47 0.09
N TYR A 216 -3.76 4.60 -0.92
CA TYR A 216 -3.10 3.30 -0.83
C TYR A 216 -1.63 3.44 -0.48
N TYR A 217 -0.87 4.24 -1.23
CA TYR A 217 0.55 4.37 -0.99
C TYR A 217 0.87 5.05 0.34
N GLU A 218 0.08 6.05 0.77
CA GLU A 218 0.23 6.65 2.11
C GLU A 218 0.08 5.62 3.24
N LEU A 219 -0.89 4.70 3.12
CA LEU A 219 -1.09 3.62 4.09
C LEU A 219 0.05 2.59 4.01
N MET A 220 0.47 2.24 2.80
CA MET A 220 1.62 1.32 2.59
C MET A 220 2.92 1.89 3.16
N ILE A 221 3.15 3.18 3.01
CA ILE A 221 4.28 3.89 3.60
C ILE A 221 4.24 3.79 5.12
N LYS A 222 3.07 4.03 5.76
CA LYS A 222 2.94 3.92 7.22
C LYS A 222 3.28 2.51 7.70
N ILE A 223 2.85 1.47 6.98
CA ILE A 223 3.18 0.08 7.28
C ILE A 223 4.69 -0.18 7.09
N ALA A 224 5.26 0.25 5.98
CA ALA A 224 6.67 0.04 5.67
C ALA A 224 7.62 0.76 6.65
N LEU A 225 7.22 1.94 7.14
CA LEU A 225 7.95 2.71 8.15
C LEU A 225 7.96 1.98 9.50
N HIS A 226 6.84 1.36 9.91
CA HIS A 226 6.80 0.55 11.13
C HIS A 226 7.70 -0.69 11.02
N ASP A 227 7.69 -1.37 9.87
CA ASP A 227 8.54 -2.53 9.61
C ASP A 227 10.01 -2.18 9.35
N SER A 228 10.38 -0.89 9.35
CA SER A 228 11.73 -0.39 9.00
C SER A 228 12.22 -0.86 7.62
N LYS A 229 11.29 -1.20 6.70
CA LYS A 229 11.59 -1.62 5.33
C LYS A 229 11.67 -0.41 4.42
N TYR A 230 12.81 0.26 4.47
CA TYR A 230 13.03 1.50 3.73
C TYR A 230 13.02 1.33 2.21
N LEU A 231 13.47 0.17 1.68
CA LEU A 231 13.48 -0.11 0.23
C LEU A 231 12.06 -0.15 -0.37
N ASP A 232 11.14 -0.86 0.29
CA ASP A 232 9.75 -0.96 -0.16
C ASP A 232 9.08 0.41 -0.10
N ALA A 233 9.33 1.18 0.98
CA ALA A 233 8.87 2.55 1.09
C ALA A 233 9.38 3.42 -0.07
N CYS A 234 10.65 3.30 -0.48
CA CYS A 234 11.19 4.03 -1.63
C CYS A 234 10.45 3.70 -2.93
N GLN A 235 10.13 2.42 -3.16
CA GLN A 235 9.37 2.01 -4.33
C GLN A 235 7.94 2.59 -4.32
N TYR A 236 7.30 2.62 -3.16
CA TYR A 236 5.98 3.24 -2.99
C TYR A 236 6.01 4.76 -3.20
N TYR A 237 7.01 5.46 -2.68
CA TYR A 237 7.13 6.88 -2.97
C TYR A 237 7.44 7.17 -4.44
N ARG A 238 8.19 6.29 -5.11
CA ARG A 238 8.43 6.39 -6.55
C ARG A 238 7.14 6.24 -7.35
N SER A 239 6.30 5.26 -7.03
CA SER A 239 5.02 5.07 -7.73
C SER A 239 4.02 6.20 -7.44
N VAL A 240 4.12 6.85 -6.27
CA VAL A 240 3.43 8.12 -5.98
C VAL A 240 3.95 9.23 -6.88
N TYR A 241 5.27 9.36 -7.01
CA TYR A 241 5.91 10.38 -7.85
C TYR A 241 5.62 10.21 -9.35
N GLU A 242 5.52 8.99 -9.85
CA GLU A 242 5.12 8.68 -11.23
C GLU A 242 3.65 9.03 -11.52
N THR A 243 2.87 9.45 -10.52
CA THR A 243 1.45 9.81 -10.70
C THR A 243 1.31 11.25 -11.22
N PRO A 244 0.58 11.49 -12.33
CA PRO A 244 0.45 12.81 -12.97
C PRO A 244 -0.01 13.92 -12.02
N LYS A 245 -1.03 13.65 -11.17
CA LYS A 245 -1.54 14.60 -10.16
C LYS A 245 -0.47 15.10 -9.19
N VAL A 246 0.53 14.28 -8.84
CA VAL A 246 1.61 14.67 -7.93
C VAL A 246 2.68 15.45 -8.69
N GLN A 247 2.88 15.14 -9.97
CA GLN A 247 3.82 15.83 -10.83
C GLN A 247 3.37 17.26 -11.17
N GLU A 248 2.05 17.53 -11.19
CA GLU A 248 1.47 18.86 -11.36
C GLU A 248 1.60 19.75 -10.12
N ASP A 249 1.58 19.16 -8.91
CA ASP A 249 1.64 19.89 -7.64
C ASP A 249 3.09 20.15 -7.17
N GLU A 250 3.53 21.42 -7.24
CA GLU A 250 4.92 21.81 -7.00
C GLU A 250 5.47 21.52 -5.59
N VAL A 251 4.59 21.57 -4.60
CA VAL A 251 4.94 21.34 -3.18
C VAL A 251 5.02 19.84 -2.89
N LYS A 252 4.05 19.06 -3.40
CA LYS A 252 3.96 17.63 -3.12
C LYS A 252 5.07 16.83 -3.77
N TRP A 253 5.47 17.16 -5.01
CA TRP A 253 6.59 16.43 -5.64
C TRP A 253 7.92 16.74 -4.94
N LYS A 254 8.11 17.95 -4.41
CA LYS A 254 9.31 18.28 -3.61
C LYS A 254 9.34 17.42 -2.36
N ASP A 255 8.29 17.44 -1.56
CA ASP A 255 8.20 16.66 -0.33
C ASP A 255 8.39 15.16 -0.59
N VAL A 256 7.75 14.61 -1.62
CA VAL A 256 7.91 13.21 -2.03
C VAL A 256 9.35 12.92 -2.43
N LEU A 257 10.00 13.81 -3.19
CA LEU A 257 11.39 13.65 -3.60
C LEU A 257 12.34 13.68 -2.38
N GLU A 258 12.16 14.61 -1.44
CA GLU A 258 12.96 14.65 -0.20
C GLU A 258 12.84 13.33 0.56
N ASN A 259 11.61 12.83 0.71
CA ASN A 259 11.34 11.57 1.39
C ASN A 259 11.99 10.37 0.69
N ILE A 260 11.97 10.34 -0.64
CA ILE A 260 12.66 9.31 -1.43
C ILE A 260 14.15 9.34 -1.13
N VAL A 261 14.78 10.52 -1.19
CA VAL A 261 16.22 10.65 -0.94
C VAL A 261 16.55 10.12 0.46
N PHE A 262 15.79 10.52 1.48
CA PHE A 262 16.02 10.07 2.86
C PHE A 262 15.87 8.56 3.05
N LEU A 263 14.82 7.96 2.49
CA LEU A 263 14.57 6.53 2.63
C LEU A 263 15.63 5.68 1.90
N ILE A 264 16.18 6.18 0.79
CA ILE A 264 17.23 5.49 0.04
C ILE A 264 18.55 5.45 0.84
N ILE A 265 18.88 6.52 1.55
CA ILE A 265 20.10 6.56 2.38
C ILE A 265 19.96 5.66 3.60
N LEU A 266 18.76 5.60 4.19
CA LEU A 266 18.47 4.74 5.33
C LEU A 266 18.48 3.25 4.95
N SER A 267 18.16 2.94 3.69
CA SER A 267 18.12 1.57 3.20
C SER A 267 19.50 0.91 3.17
N PRO A 268 19.59 -0.39 3.54
CA PRO A 268 20.84 -1.14 3.43
C PRO A 268 21.31 -1.18 1.98
N TYR A 269 22.62 -1.33 1.79
CA TYR A 269 23.15 -1.50 0.45
C TYR A 269 22.70 -2.83 -0.14
N ASP A 270 22.04 -2.70 -1.28
CA ASP A 270 21.61 -3.78 -2.12
C ASP A 270 21.81 -3.35 -3.58
N ASN A 271 21.81 -4.31 -4.50
CA ASN A 271 21.90 -4.00 -5.93
C ASN A 271 20.74 -3.10 -6.36
N LEU A 272 19.54 -3.34 -5.82
CA LEU A 272 18.36 -2.51 -6.05
C LEU A 272 18.55 -1.07 -5.54
N GLN A 273 19.21 -0.90 -4.39
CA GLN A 273 19.51 0.40 -3.80
C GLN A 273 20.48 1.19 -4.67
N SER A 274 21.54 0.54 -5.17
CA SER A 274 22.51 1.14 -6.09
C SER A 274 21.84 1.59 -7.39
N ASP A 275 20.99 0.75 -7.98
CA ASP A 275 20.25 1.09 -9.20
C ASP A 275 19.29 2.26 -8.98
N LEU A 276 18.59 2.28 -7.85
CA LEU A 276 17.66 3.36 -7.49
C LEU A 276 18.40 4.70 -7.29
N ILE A 277 19.54 4.70 -6.59
CA ILE A 277 20.37 5.88 -6.41
C ILE A 277 20.78 6.46 -7.76
N HIS A 278 21.29 5.63 -8.67
CA HIS A 278 21.75 6.09 -9.97
C HIS A 278 20.59 6.61 -10.83
N LYS A 279 19.40 5.99 -10.77
CA LYS A 279 18.20 6.49 -11.45
C LYS A 279 17.78 7.86 -10.95
N ILE A 280 17.75 8.06 -9.63
CA ILE A 280 17.33 9.35 -9.05
C ILE A 280 18.39 10.42 -9.23
N ALA A 281 19.68 10.06 -9.27
CA ALA A 281 20.76 10.98 -9.59
C ALA A 281 20.67 11.53 -11.03
N LEU A 282 20.06 10.78 -11.95
CA LEU A 282 19.82 11.21 -13.34
C LEU A 282 18.60 12.14 -13.49
N ASP A 283 17.71 12.21 -12.49
CA ASP A 283 16.49 13.01 -12.59
C ASP A 283 16.78 14.51 -12.54
N THR A 284 16.31 15.23 -13.57
CA THR A 284 16.51 16.69 -13.72
C THR A 284 15.86 17.52 -12.61
N LYS A 285 14.77 17.02 -12.01
CA LYS A 285 14.06 17.68 -10.91
C LYS A 285 14.84 17.66 -9.60
N LEU A 286 15.75 16.71 -9.40
CA LEU A 286 16.64 16.69 -8.24
C LEU A 286 17.66 17.84 -8.27
N GLN A 287 18.06 18.29 -9.47
CA GLN A 287 18.97 19.44 -9.62
C GLN A 287 18.37 20.75 -9.12
N GLN A 288 17.04 20.83 -8.97
CA GLN A 288 16.35 21.99 -8.39
C GLN A 288 16.50 22.06 -6.87
N LEU A 289 16.86 20.96 -6.21
CA LEU A 289 17.12 20.90 -4.76
C LEU A 289 18.60 20.61 -4.50
N PRO A 290 19.46 21.66 -4.40
CA PRO A 290 20.90 21.49 -4.35
C PRO A 290 21.36 20.65 -3.15
N VAL A 291 20.73 20.83 -1.98
CA VAL A 291 21.09 20.11 -0.73
C VAL A 291 20.93 18.59 -0.87
N HIS A 292 19.82 18.13 -1.45
CA HIS A 292 19.57 16.69 -1.63
C HIS A 292 20.40 16.11 -2.77
N SER A 293 20.68 16.91 -3.80
CA SER A 293 21.57 16.53 -4.90
C SER A 293 23.03 16.36 -4.43
N GLU A 294 23.51 17.24 -3.55
CA GLU A 294 24.85 17.13 -2.95
C GLU A 294 24.95 15.89 -2.08
N LEU A 295 23.91 15.61 -1.31
CA LEU A 295 23.86 14.41 -0.49
C LEU A 295 23.93 13.15 -1.36
N ILE A 296 23.09 13.04 -2.39
CA ILE A 296 23.16 11.88 -3.31
C ILE A 296 24.52 11.78 -3.98
N LYS A 297 25.11 12.91 -4.40
CA LYS A 297 26.46 12.94 -4.96
C LYS A 297 27.49 12.38 -3.98
N CYS A 298 27.43 12.77 -2.70
CA CYS A 298 28.30 12.23 -1.66
C CYS A 298 28.17 10.70 -1.49
N PHE A 299 26.97 10.13 -1.63
CA PHE A 299 26.77 8.67 -1.57
C PHE A 299 27.10 7.93 -2.88
N THR A 300 27.02 8.59 -4.03
CA THR A 300 27.44 8.02 -5.33
C THR A 300 28.95 8.06 -5.54
N ALA A 301 29.60 9.10 -5.01
CA ALA A 301 31.05 9.19 -5.04
C ALA A 301 31.62 8.09 -4.13
N ASN A 302 32.65 7.39 -4.60
CA ASN A 302 33.36 6.42 -3.76
C ASN A 302 34.37 7.17 -2.85
N GLU A 303 33.89 8.18 -2.12
CA GLU A 303 34.71 9.03 -1.27
C GLU A 303 34.35 8.83 0.21
N LEU A 304 35.33 9.03 1.09
CA LEU A 304 35.12 8.89 2.53
C LEU A 304 34.36 10.08 3.10
N MET A 305 33.35 9.81 3.92
CA MET A 305 32.55 10.82 4.59
C MET A 305 32.84 10.82 6.09
N ARG A 306 33.21 11.98 6.65
CA ARG A 306 33.33 12.12 8.11
C ARG A 306 31.97 12.42 8.71
N TRP A 307 31.54 11.58 9.64
CA TRP A 307 30.24 11.70 10.30
C TRP A 307 29.97 13.09 10.90
N PRO A 308 30.90 13.73 11.64
CA PRO A 308 30.64 15.05 12.24
C PRO A 308 30.35 16.13 11.20
N LYS A 309 30.99 16.06 10.03
CA LYS A 309 30.79 17.03 8.96
C LYS A 309 29.46 16.84 8.24
N VAL A 310 29.02 15.58 8.10
CA VAL A 310 27.69 15.24 7.58
C VAL A 310 26.60 15.72 8.55
N GLU A 311 26.81 15.56 9.86
CA GLU A 311 25.87 16.02 10.88
C GLU A 311 25.71 17.54 10.92
N GLU A 312 26.79 18.31 10.76
CA GLU A 312 26.71 19.77 10.75
C GLU A 312 26.01 20.33 9.50
N ILE A 313 26.30 19.77 8.33
CA ILE A 313 25.79 20.26 7.03
C ILE A 313 24.33 19.84 6.85
N TYR A 314 24.03 18.56 7.10
CA TYR A 314 22.73 18.01 6.80
C TYR A 314 21.82 17.94 8.04
N GLY A 315 22.36 17.98 9.26
CA GLY A 315 21.55 17.84 10.48
C GLY A 315 20.51 18.94 10.70
N LYS A 316 20.72 20.16 10.16
CA LYS A 316 19.70 21.23 10.21
C LYS A 316 18.55 21.01 9.22
N ALA A 317 18.87 20.55 8.01
CA ALA A 317 17.89 20.24 6.97
C ALA A 317 17.14 18.92 7.25
N LEU A 318 17.81 17.95 7.88
CA LEU A 318 17.26 16.65 8.23
C LEU A 318 16.29 16.74 9.42
N LYS A 319 16.62 17.53 10.46
CA LYS A 319 15.76 17.70 11.64
C LYS A 319 14.48 18.52 11.38
N SER A 320 14.39 19.24 10.28
CA SER A 320 13.18 19.98 9.90
C SER A 320 12.14 19.14 9.16
N THR A 321 12.52 17.97 8.63
CA THR A 321 11.58 17.12 7.87
C THR A 321 10.87 16.13 8.80
N TRP A 322 9.58 15.89 8.52
CA TRP A 322 8.68 14.98 9.26
C TRP A 322 9.24 13.55 9.49
N VAL A 323 10.24 13.14 8.71
CA VAL A 323 10.94 11.84 8.82
C VAL A 323 11.81 11.75 10.09
N PHE A 324 12.33 12.87 10.59
CA PHE A 324 13.22 12.96 11.76
C PHE A 324 12.67 13.83 12.90
N ASP A 325 11.35 14.01 12.95
CA ASP A 325 10.71 14.79 14.01
C ASP A 325 11.09 14.24 15.40
N PRO A 326 11.60 15.08 16.33
CA PRO A 326 12.15 14.64 17.62
C PRO A 326 11.11 14.03 18.57
N ASN A 327 9.82 14.16 18.26
CA ASN A 327 8.71 13.70 19.11
C ASN A 327 8.43 12.19 19.00
N LYS A 328 8.98 11.48 18.00
CA LYS A 328 8.78 10.02 17.85
C LYS A 328 10.02 9.23 18.26
N PRO A 329 9.88 8.13 19.03
CA PRO A 329 11.00 7.25 19.38
C PRO A 329 11.67 6.62 18.14
N GLU A 330 10.90 6.43 17.07
CA GLU A 330 11.39 5.95 15.76
C GLU A 330 12.43 6.89 15.13
N SER A 331 12.36 8.19 15.38
CA SER A 331 13.28 9.17 14.81
C SER A 331 14.71 9.01 15.36
N LYS A 332 14.86 8.55 16.60
CA LYS A 332 16.17 8.22 17.18
C LYS A 332 16.75 6.96 16.53
N ALA A 333 15.91 5.94 16.31
CA ALA A 333 16.32 4.72 15.60
C ALA A 333 16.73 5.03 14.15
N ARG A 334 15.99 5.89 13.45
CA ARG A 334 16.33 6.36 12.09
C ARG A 334 17.65 7.13 12.06
N TRP A 335 17.93 7.92 13.11
CA TRP A 335 19.22 8.61 13.23
C TRP A 335 20.38 7.65 13.44
N ASP A 336 20.22 6.67 14.31
CA ASP A 336 21.22 5.62 14.52
C ASP A 336 21.42 4.79 13.26
N ASP A 337 20.36 4.51 12.51
CA ASP A 337 20.45 3.81 11.23
C ASP A 337 21.20 4.64 10.19
N LEU A 338 20.94 5.94 10.06
CA LEU A 338 21.72 6.80 9.17
C LEU A 338 23.21 6.78 9.54
N ARG A 339 23.53 6.83 10.85
CA ARG A 339 24.91 6.70 11.34
C ARG A 339 25.55 5.39 10.92
N LYS A 340 24.85 4.27 11.12
CA LYS A 340 25.32 2.95 10.68
C LYS A 340 25.58 2.94 9.17
N ARG A 341 24.67 3.48 8.36
CA ARG A 341 24.80 3.47 6.88
C ARG A 341 26.00 4.28 6.38
N VAL A 342 26.28 5.43 6.97
CA VAL A 342 27.49 6.21 6.62
C VAL A 342 28.77 5.43 6.95
N ILE A 343 28.80 4.77 8.11
CA ILE A 343 29.95 3.93 8.51
C ILE A 343 30.10 2.73 7.54
N GLU A 344 29.00 2.06 7.17
CA GLU A 344 29.02 0.95 6.21
C GLU A 344 29.52 1.40 4.83
N HIS A 345 29.07 2.57 4.35
CA HIS A 345 29.56 3.16 3.11
C HIS A 345 31.08 3.40 3.17
N ASN A 346 31.56 4.00 4.26
CA ASN A 346 33.00 4.24 4.45
C ASN A 346 33.81 2.92 4.45
N ILE A 347 33.34 1.88 5.13
CA ILE A 347 34.04 0.57 5.15
C ILE A 347 34.05 -0.03 3.74
N ARG A 348 32.99 0.12 2.95
CA ARG A 348 32.94 -0.35 1.55
C ARG A 348 33.95 0.39 0.67
N VAL A 349 33.99 1.72 0.78
CA VAL A 349 34.97 2.55 0.08
C VAL A 349 36.39 2.09 0.45
N ILE A 350 36.67 1.93 1.74
CA ILE A 350 37.98 1.47 2.22
C ILE A 350 38.31 0.07 1.67
N SER A 351 37.34 -0.86 1.60
CA SER A 351 37.56 -2.19 1.05
C SER A 351 37.90 -2.19 -0.44
N LYS A 352 37.50 -1.18 -1.22
CA LYS A 352 37.87 -1.06 -2.64
C LYS A 352 39.29 -0.53 -2.82
N TYR A 353 39.69 0.45 -2.01
CA TYR A 353 40.96 1.16 -2.19
C TYR A 353 42.13 0.56 -1.37
N TYR A 354 41.85 -0.05 -0.22
CA TYR A 354 42.88 -0.56 0.69
C TYR A 354 42.89 -2.09 0.70
N THR A 355 44.06 -2.67 0.48
CA THR A 355 44.28 -4.12 0.66
C THR A 355 44.53 -4.47 2.13
N ARG A 356 45.33 -3.66 2.82
CA ARG A 356 45.64 -3.76 4.25
C ARG A 356 45.60 -2.40 4.91
N ILE A 357 44.98 -2.30 6.08
CA ILE A 357 44.94 -1.08 6.88
C ILE A 357 45.20 -1.39 8.36
N ARG A 358 45.88 -0.47 9.06
CA ARG A 358 46.04 -0.55 10.52
C ARG A 358 44.76 -0.13 11.23
N THR A 359 44.38 -0.79 12.32
CA THR A 359 43.14 -0.48 13.06
C THR A 359 43.14 0.96 13.61
N ALA A 360 44.30 1.49 14.02
CA ALA A 360 44.44 2.88 14.48
C ALA A 360 44.12 3.91 13.38
N ARG A 361 44.43 3.60 12.11
CA ARG A 361 44.08 4.48 11.00
C ARG A 361 42.60 4.33 10.63
N LEU A 362 42.06 3.11 10.72
CA LEU A 362 40.66 2.82 10.43
C LEU A 362 39.72 3.52 11.42
N THR A 363 40.02 3.46 12.71
CA THR A 363 39.25 4.16 13.76
C THR A 363 39.26 5.66 13.57
N ALA A 364 40.40 6.24 13.20
CA ALA A 364 40.52 7.67 12.89
C ALA A 364 39.77 8.11 11.62
N LEU A 365 39.48 7.19 10.70
CA LEU A 365 38.68 7.47 9.50
C LEU A 365 37.18 7.32 9.75
N LEU A 366 36.79 6.45 10.69
CA LEU A 366 35.40 6.16 11.03
C LEU A 366 34.89 6.96 12.24
N ASP A 367 35.77 7.65 12.98
CA ASP A 367 35.47 8.35 14.23
C ASP A 367 34.79 7.44 15.27
N LEU A 368 35.24 6.17 15.36
CA LEU A 368 34.70 5.13 16.24
C LEU A 368 35.77 4.54 17.15
N SER A 369 35.34 3.89 18.23
CA SER A 369 36.23 3.09 19.05
C SER A 369 36.69 1.82 18.34
N GLU A 370 37.83 1.25 18.77
CA GLU A 370 38.34 -0.01 18.21
C GLU A 370 37.32 -1.15 18.35
N LYS A 371 36.65 -1.25 19.51
CA LYS A 371 35.66 -2.31 19.79
C LYS A 371 34.44 -2.22 18.88
N GLU A 372 33.89 -1.02 18.70
CA GLU A 372 32.74 -0.80 17.82
C GLU A 372 33.10 -1.07 16.36
N THR A 373 34.29 -0.64 15.94
CA THR A 373 34.79 -0.86 14.58
C THR A 373 34.88 -2.35 14.26
N GLU A 374 35.38 -3.17 15.20
CA GLU A 374 35.41 -4.62 15.03
C GLU A 374 34.01 -5.24 14.91
N ASP A 375 33.06 -4.83 15.76
CA ASP A 375 31.69 -5.34 15.73
C ASP A 375 30.98 -5.00 14.39
N PHE A 376 31.18 -3.79 13.87
CA PHE A 376 30.65 -3.39 12.57
C PHE A 376 31.25 -4.18 11.41
N ILE A 377 32.56 -4.40 11.41
CA ILE A 377 33.22 -5.22 10.39
C ILE A 377 32.71 -6.66 10.47
N SER A 378 32.58 -7.22 11.68
CA SER A 378 32.05 -8.57 11.88
C SER A 378 30.63 -8.71 11.31
N LYS A 379 29.72 -7.77 11.62
CA LYS A 379 28.36 -7.76 11.06
C LYS A 379 28.34 -7.72 9.54
N LEU A 380 29.18 -6.86 8.93
CA LEU A 380 29.28 -6.73 7.48
C LEU A 380 29.82 -7.97 6.78
N VAL A 381 30.79 -8.65 7.41
CA VAL A 381 31.32 -9.93 6.93
C VAL A 381 30.28 -11.04 7.03
N THR A 382 29.51 -11.11 8.13
CA THR A 382 28.42 -12.08 8.29
C THR A 382 27.30 -11.87 7.26
N GLN A 383 26.99 -10.61 6.92
CA GLN A 383 26.03 -10.27 5.86
C GLN A 383 26.55 -10.57 4.44
N GLY A 384 27.84 -10.89 4.28
CA GLY A 384 28.46 -11.18 2.99
C GLY A 384 28.68 -9.95 2.09
N THR A 385 28.50 -8.74 2.62
CA THR A 385 28.66 -7.49 1.85
C THR A 385 30.13 -7.20 1.52
N ILE A 386 31.04 -7.54 2.44
CA ILE A 386 32.47 -7.24 2.34
C ILE A 386 33.25 -8.45 2.86
N TYR A 387 34.41 -8.71 2.25
CA TYR A 387 35.39 -9.64 2.78
C TYR A 387 36.43 -8.89 3.62
N ALA A 388 36.58 -9.26 4.88
CA ALA A 388 37.60 -8.70 5.75
C ALA A 388 38.14 -9.75 6.73
N ARG A 389 39.45 -9.73 6.96
CA ARG A 389 40.11 -10.49 8.04
C ARG A 389 40.76 -9.53 9.03
N ILE A 390 40.43 -9.69 10.31
CA ILE A 390 40.97 -8.89 11.40
C ILE A 390 42.04 -9.72 12.12
N ASN A 391 43.25 -9.18 12.20
CA ASN A 391 44.32 -9.73 13.03
C ASN A 391 44.45 -8.86 14.29
N ARG A 392 43.94 -9.36 15.43
CA ARG A 392 43.86 -8.60 16.69
C ARG A 392 45.23 -8.31 17.32
N PRO A 393 46.17 -9.28 17.44
CA PRO A 393 47.52 -9.00 17.95
C PRO A 393 48.27 -7.95 17.12
N ASP A 394 48.28 -8.09 15.79
CA ASP A 394 49.04 -7.22 14.90
C ASP A 394 48.32 -5.89 14.57
N ARG A 395 47.04 -5.77 14.96
CA ARG A 395 46.20 -4.59 14.70
C ARG A 395 46.14 -4.22 13.20
N VAL A 396 45.96 -5.24 12.35
CA VAL A 396 45.83 -5.08 10.90
C VAL A 396 44.54 -5.73 10.41
N VAL A 397 43.80 -4.99 9.59
CA VAL A 397 42.64 -5.46 8.84
C VAL A 397 43.03 -5.65 7.39
N THR A 398 42.78 -6.83 6.84
CA THR A 398 43.04 -7.18 5.44
C THR A 398 41.71 -7.34 4.71
N PHE A 399 41.48 -6.56 3.65
CA PHE A 399 40.28 -6.64 2.80
C PHE A 399 40.49 -7.47 1.53
N ALA A 400 41.74 -7.80 1.22
CA ALA A 400 42.05 -8.65 0.07
C ALA A 400 41.59 -10.10 0.32
N LYS A 401 40.80 -10.65 -0.61
CA LYS A 401 40.52 -12.08 -0.65
C LYS A 401 41.83 -12.86 -0.85
N PRO A 402 42.00 -14.02 -0.19
CA PRO A 402 43.13 -14.90 -0.45
C PRO A 402 43.02 -15.32 -1.91
N LYS A 403 44.02 -14.94 -2.71
CA LYS A 403 44.08 -15.33 -4.12
C LYS A 403 44.72 -16.69 -4.22
N ASP A 404 44.09 -17.60 -4.94
CA ASP A 404 44.69 -18.87 -5.31
C ASP A 404 45.70 -18.67 -6.45
N ALA A 405 46.69 -19.56 -6.56
CA ALA A 405 47.70 -19.49 -7.63
C ALA A 405 47.04 -19.47 -9.03
N ASN A 406 45.91 -20.16 -9.20
CA ASN A 406 45.14 -20.17 -10.43
C ASN A 406 44.49 -18.81 -10.73
N GLU A 407 43.95 -18.10 -9.72
CA GLU A 407 43.37 -16.78 -9.92
C GLU A 407 44.43 -15.76 -10.37
N VAL A 408 45.63 -15.82 -9.79
CA VAL A 408 46.75 -14.97 -10.19
C VAL A 408 47.17 -15.24 -11.64
N LEU A 409 47.23 -16.52 -12.04
CA LEU A 409 47.53 -16.90 -13.42
C LEU A 409 46.43 -16.45 -14.39
N ASN A 410 45.16 -16.53 -13.99
CA ASN A 410 44.03 -16.06 -14.79
C ASN A 410 44.04 -14.53 -14.94
N GLU A 411 44.27 -13.77 -13.87
CA GLU A 411 44.44 -12.31 -13.94
C GLU A 411 45.60 -11.94 -14.86
N TRP A 412 46.73 -12.65 -14.77
CA TRP A 412 47.89 -12.41 -15.62
C TRP A 412 47.60 -12.73 -17.10
N SER A 413 46.91 -13.83 -17.37
CA SER A 413 46.46 -14.22 -18.72
C SER A 413 45.52 -13.18 -19.34
N ASN A 414 44.58 -12.65 -18.55
CA ASN A 414 43.67 -11.58 -18.97
C ASN A 414 44.43 -10.29 -19.31
N ASN A 415 45.44 -9.93 -18.51
CA ASN A 415 46.28 -8.76 -18.77
C ASN A 415 47.09 -8.92 -20.07
N ILE A 416 47.63 -10.11 -20.36
CA ILE A 416 48.33 -10.38 -21.62
C ILE A 416 47.37 -10.29 -22.80
N SER A 417 46.18 -10.87 -22.68
CA SER A 417 45.17 -10.84 -23.72
C SER A 417 44.73 -9.41 -24.04
N SER A 418 44.50 -8.59 -23.01
CA SER A 418 44.19 -7.16 -23.16
C SER A 418 45.36 -6.39 -23.79
N LEU A 419 46.61 -6.68 -23.39
CA LEU A 419 47.79 -6.04 -23.98
C LEU A 419 47.96 -6.39 -25.46
N LEU A 420 47.75 -7.65 -25.86
CA LEU A 420 47.81 -8.06 -27.26
C LEU A 420 46.71 -7.38 -28.09
N SER A 421 45.48 -7.31 -27.57
CA SER A 421 44.37 -6.59 -28.22
C SER A 421 44.65 -5.09 -28.38
N HIS A 422 45.27 -4.46 -27.36
CA HIS A 422 45.70 -3.07 -27.45
C HIS A 422 46.82 -2.86 -28.49
N ILE A 423 47.77 -3.79 -28.61
CA ILE A 423 48.83 -3.71 -29.63
C ILE A 423 48.23 -3.82 -31.03
N GLU A 424 47.29 -4.74 -31.25
CA GLU A 424 46.64 -4.93 -32.56
C GLU A 424 45.82 -3.70 -32.96
N THR A 425 45.03 -3.15 -32.03
CA THR A 425 44.24 -1.93 -32.27
C THR A 425 45.14 -0.72 -32.56
N ILE A 426 46.25 -0.55 -31.82
CA ILE A 426 47.25 0.49 -32.12
C ILE A 426 47.89 0.25 -33.49
N GLY A 427 48.21 -1.01 -33.84
CA GLY A 427 48.75 -1.37 -35.14
C GLY A 427 47.85 -0.93 -36.29
N HIS A 428 46.54 -1.24 -36.21
CA HIS A 428 45.57 -0.79 -37.21
C HIS A 428 45.47 0.74 -37.30
N LEU A 429 45.52 1.45 -36.16
CA LEU A 429 45.52 2.92 -36.14
C LEU A 429 46.77 3.49 -36.82
N ILE A 430 47.95 2.90 -36.59
CA ILE A 430 49.20 3.30 -37.25
C ILE A 430 49.10 3.08 -38.77
N THR A 431 48.60 1.93 -39.22
CA THR A 431 48.46 1.67 -40.66
C THR A 431 47.51 2.67 -41.32
N LYS A 432 46.42 3.02 -40.63
CA LYS A 432 45.47 4.03 -41.10
C LYS A 432 46.13 5.41 -41.20
N ASP A 433 46.93 5.80 -40.21
CA ASP A 433 47.65 7.08 -40.20
C ASP A 433 48.77 7.14 -41.25
N GLU A 434 49.46 6.02 -41.50
CA GLU A 434 50.44 5.90 -42.60
C GLU A 434 49.77 6.06 -43.96
N MET A 435 48.63 5.41 -44.20
CA MET A 435 47.86 5.59 -45.45
C MET A 435 47.42 7.05 -45.63
N MET A 436 46.91 7.69 -44.57
CA MET A 436 46.47 9.08 -44.62
C MET A 436 47.64 10.06 -44.83
N SER A 437 48.80 9.79 -44.23
CA SER A 437 50.01 10.60 -44.39
C SER A 437 50.66 10.41 -45.76
N GLY A 438 50.62 9.18 -46.30
CA GLY A 438 51.04 8.87 -47.66
C GLY A 438 50.19 9.61 -48.71
N ILE A 439 48.86 9.64 -48.53
CA ILE A 439 47.95 10.41 -49.40
C ILE A 439 48.26 11.91 -49.36
N LYS A 440 48.64 12.45 -48.18
CA LYS A 440 49.06 13.86 -48.03
C LYS A 440 50.43 14.16 -48.64
N GLN A 441 51.33 13.18 -48.75
CA GLN A 441 52.63 13.37 -49.41
C GLN A 441 52.49 13.34 -50.93
N THR A 442 51.55 12.57 -51.47
CA THR A 442 51.27 12.49 -52.92
C THR A 442 50.47 13.67 -53.48
N SER A 443 49.97 14.58 -52.63
CA SER A 443 49.18 15.75 -53.04
C SER A 443 49.97 17.07 -53.09
N LYS A 444 51.29 17.01 -52.90
CA LYS A 444 52.25 18.05 -53.30
C LYS A 444 52.99 17.59 -54.54
#